data_AF-A0A923BFK8-F1
#
_entry.id   AF-A0A923BFK8-F1
#
_cell.length_a   1.000
_cell.length_b   1.000
_cell.length_c   1.000
_cell.angle_alpha   90.00
_cell.angle_beta   90.00
_cell.angle_gamma   90.00
#
_symmetry.space_group_name_H-M   'P 1'
#
loop_
_entity.id
_entity.type
_entity.pdbx_description
1 polymer ?
#
loop_
_entity_poly.entity_id
_entity_poly.type
_entity_poly.pdbx_seq_one_letter_code
_entity_poly.pdbx_strand_id
1 'polypeptide(L)'
;MFNQTAMPGHATHGTNYLVWFGQTSSSSITFTFSIAQSAFAANIVDFGYPTHSTSLTFSTNAGDNGVSAVAPKPEDNEQFFGIIGAPFTSITFTRDTQDDGIIFDEVYYRAVPESGAIALGCVAAVGIADMSRRRRK
;
A
#
# COMPACT_ATOMS: atom_id res chain seq x y z
N MET A 1 5.42 24.25 -10.87
CA MET A 1 5.31 22.84 -11.31
C MET A 1 6.71 22.42 -11.72
N PHE A 2 7.46 21.80 -10.82
CA PHE A 2 8.83 21.37 -11.11
C PHE A 2 8.80 19.89 -11.47
N ASN A 3 9.28 19.59 -12.67
CA ASN A 3 9.35 18.25 -13.24
C ASN A 3 10.70 17.67 -12.83
N GLN A 4 10.85 17.25 -11.57
CA GLN A 4 12.03 16.46 -11.19
C GLN A 4 11.81 15.09 -11.82
N THR A 5 12.39 14.91 -13.00
CA THR A 5 12.43 13.61 -13.67
C THR A 5 13.29 12.74 -12.79
N ALA A 6 12.72 11.69 -12.18
CA ALA A 6 13.55 10.75 -11.44
C ALA A 6 14.63 10.23 -12.41
N MET A 7 15.88 10.17 -11.95
CA MET A 7 16.99 9.83 -12.82
C MET A 7 16.80 8.43 -13.44
N PRO A 8 17.28 8.18 -14.67
CA PRO A 8 17.27 6.83 -15.24
C PRO A 8 17.97 5.86 -14.29
N GLY A 9 17.27 4.84 -13.81
CA GLY A 9 17.80 3.90 -12.81
C GLY A 9 16.80 3.42 -11.76
N HIS A 10 15.67 4.13 -11.60
CA HIS A 10 14.56 3.69 -10.77
C HIS A 10 13.60 2.77 -11.53
N ALA A 11 12.80 2.01 -10.79
CA ALA A 11 12.00 0.92 -11.32
C ALA A 11 11.01 1.35 -12.43
N THR A 12 10.41 2.56 -12.37
CA THR A 12 9.63 3.12 -13.50
C THR A 12 10.36 4.11 -14.40
N HIS A 13 11.69 4.25 -14.28
CA HIS A 13 12.50 5.27 -14.96
C HIS A 13 11.94 6.70 -14.77
N GLY A 14 11.31 6.97 -13.62
CA GLY A 14 10.71 8.27 -13.33
C GLY A 14 9.51 8.62 -14.19
N THR A 15 8.71 7.64 -14.62
CA THR A 15 7.52 7.88 -15.46
C THR A 15 6.19 7.62 -14.77
N ASN A 16 6.11 6.75 -13.75
CA ASN A 16 4.87 6.43 -13.05
C ASN A 16 5.11 6.36 -11.53
N TYR A 17 5.16 7.53 -10.91
CA TYR A 17 5.51 7.67 -9.50
C TYR A 17 4.64 8.72 -8.81
N LEU A 18 4.47 8.58 -7.49
CA LEU A 18 3.82 9.57 -6.65
C LEU A 18 4.90 10.36 -5.90
N VAL A 19 4.92 11.67 -6.12
CA VAL A 19 5.81 12.57 -5.40
C VAL A 19 5.09 13.17 -4.20
N TRP A 20 5.69 13.03 -3.03
CA TRP A 20 5.33 13.71 -1.80
C TRP A 20 6.43 14.72 -1.43
N PHE A 21 6.36 15.91 -2.01
CA PHE A 21 7.38 16.97 -1.86
C PHE A 21 6.96 18.12 -0.93
N GLY A 22 7.99 18.75 -0.32
CA GLY A 22 7.95 19.88 0.60
C GLY A 22 7.25 21.14 0.09
N GLN A 23 5.98 21.25 0.47
CA GLN A 23 5.22 22.45 0.88
C GLN A 23 3.80 22.06 1.34
N THR A 24 3.47 20.76 1.33
CA THR A 24 2.28 20.25 1.97
C THR A 24 2.48 20.36 3.49
N SER A 25 1.56 21.02 4.20
CA SER A 25 1.53 21.06 5.66
C SER A 25 1.25 19.70 6.31
N SER A 26 1.24 18.62 5.52
CA SER A 26 0.91 17.28 5.97
C SER A 26 2.19 16.50 6.26
N SER A 27 2.30 16.02 7.49
CA SER A 27 3.29 15.03 7.90
C SER A 27 2.93 13.61 7.46
N SER A 28 1.80 13.43 6.76
CA SER A 28 1.35 12.12 6.31
C SER A 28 0.77 12.10 4.89
N ILE A 29 0.82 10.92 4.28
CA ILE A 29 0.15 10.58 3.02
C ILE A 29 -0.59 9.25 3.19
N THR A 30 -1.83 9.17 2.69
CA THR A 30 -2.68 7.99 2.85
C THR A 30 -3.09 7.43 1.49
N PHE A 31 -2.85 6.14 1.28
CA PHE A 31 -3.45 5.38 0.20
C PHE A 31 -4.75 4.76 0.69
N THR A 32 -5.83 4.92 -0.08
CA THR A 32 -7.16 4.37 0.23
C THR A 32 -7.61 3.40 -0.83
N PHE A 33 -8.25 2.31 -0.43
CA PHE A 33 -8.74 1.26 -1.32
C PHE A 33 -10.25 1.07 -1.13
N SER A 34 -10.99 0.91 -2.22
CA SER A 34 -12.44 0.63 -2.19
C SER A 34 -12.77 -0.80 -1.73
N ILE A 35 -11.79 -1.70 -1.81
CA ILE A 35 -11.86 -3.10 -1.41
C ILE A 35 -10.73 -3.35 -0.41
N ALA A 36 -10.94 -4.21 0.58
CA ALA A 36 -9.91 -4.58 1.54
C ALA A 36 -8.72 -5.27 0.85
N GLN A 37 -7.51 -4.84 1.20
CA GLN A 37 -6.24 -5.37 0.73
C GLN A 37 -5.61 -6.25 1.80
N SER A 38 -4.92 -7.33 1.39
CA SER A 38 -4.11 -8.18 2.27
C SER A 38 -2.61 -7.87 2.16
N ALA A 39 -2.21 -7.13 1.13
CA ALA A 39 -0.82 -6.74 0.91
C ALA A 39 -0.72 -5.38 0.24
N PHE A 40 0.36 -4.67 0.56
CA PHE A 40 0.79 -3.43 -0.09
C PHE A 40 2.32 -3.42 -0.18
N ALA A 41 2.87 -2.93 -1.28
CA ALA A 41 4.29 -2.69 -1.43
C ALA A 41 4.56 -1.48 -2.33
N ALA A 42 5.72 -0.86 -2.17
CA ALA A 42 6.20 0.22 -3.01
C ALA A 42 7.74 0.32 -2.90
N ASN A 43 8.37 0.87 -3.93
CA ASN A 43 9.74 1.37 -3.84
C ASN A 43 9.70 2.80 -3.32
N ILE A 44 10.43 3.07 -2.25
CA ILE A 44 10.53 4.38 -1.63
C ILE A 44 11.85 4.98 -2.10
N VAL A 45 11.77 6.07 -2.83
CA VAL A 45 12.92 6.73 -3.46
C VAL A 45 13.18 8.08 -2.81
N ASP A 46 14.47 8.40 -2.67
CA ASP A 46 15.03 9.66 -2.16
C ASP A 46 14.64 9.99 -0.70
N PHE A 47 14.34 8.96 0.11
CA PHE A 47 14.07 9.19 1.53
C PHE A 47 15.37 9.37 2.33
N GLY A 48 15.50 10.51 2.99
CA GLY A 48 16.54 10.76 3.99
C GLY A 48 17.63 11.75 3.57
N TYR A 49 17.59 12.24 2.33
CA TYR A 49 18.59 13.16 1.77
C TYR A 49 18.18 14.63 1.99
N PRO A 50 19.13 15.56 2.24
CA PRO A 50 20.54 15.35 2.51
C PRO A 50 20.86 15.03 3.99
N THR A 51 19.94 15.28 4.93
CA THR A 51 20.27 15.31 6.37
C THR A 51 19.15 14.87 7.31
N HIS A 52 18.28 13.95 6.89
CA HIS A 52 17.23 13.46 7.80
C HIS A 52 17.71 12.22 8.58
N SER A 53 17.40 12.17 9.87
CA SER A 53 17.74 11.06 10.76
C SER A 53 16.51 10.27 11.23
N THR A 54 15.32 10.70 10.82
CA THR A 54 14.04 10.13 11.25
C THR A 54 13.57 9.04 10.30
N SER A 55 12.86 8.06 10.83
CA SER A 55 12.26 7.00 10.02
C SER A 55 11.00 7.48 9.32
N LEU A 56 10.74 6.96 8.13
CA LEU A 56 9.41 6.97 7.56
C LEU A 56 8.64 5.82 8.23
N THR A 57 7.48 6.12 8.78
CA THR A 57 6.64 5.13 9.46
C THR A 57 5.38 4.87 8.66
N PHE A 58 4.74 3.73 8.91
CA PHE A 58 3.44 3.41 8.34
C PHE A 58 2.45 2.94 9.41
N SER A 59 1.16 3.10 9.12
CA SER A 59 0.06 2.47 9.85
C SER A 59 -1.07 2.08 8.90
N THR A 60 -1.74 0.96 9.17
CA THR A 60 -2.96 0.56 8.47
C THR A 60 -4.17 0.78 9.36
N ASN A 61 -5.36 0.91 8.78
CA ASN A 61 -6.60 0.95 9.57
C ASN A 61 -6.99 -0.41 10.20
N ALA A 62 -6.24 -1.47 9.91
CA ALA A 62 -6.35 -2.76 10.59
C ALA A 62 -5.47 -2.84 11.86
N GLY A 63 -4.64 -1.82 12.12
CA GLY A 63 -3.79 -1.72 13.30
C GLY A 63 -2.32 -2.08 13.09
N ASP A 64 -1.95 -2.63 11.93
CA ASP A 64 -0.55 -2.89 11.59
C ASP A 64 0.23 -1.57 11.49
N ASN A 65 1.42 -1.50 12.07
CA ASN A 65 2.25 -0.30 12.05
C ASN A 65 3.74 -0.64 12.16
N GLY A 66 4.60 0.29 11.75
CA GLY A 66 6.05 0.08 11.83
C GLY A 66 6.85 1.11 11.03
N VAL A 67 8.10 0.75 10.74
CA VAL A 67 9.03 1.56 9.94
C VAL A 67 8.99 1.09 8.49
N SER A 68 8.79 2.00 7.55
CA SER A 68 8.80 1.73 6.11
C SER A 68 10.11 2.11 5.43
N ALA A 69 10.79 3.15 5.91
CA ALA A 69 12.12 3.55 5.43
C ALA A 69 12.97 4.18 6.54
N VAL A 70 14.29 4.06 6.43
CA VAL A 70 15.27 4.64 7.37
C VAL A 70 16.31 5.49 6.66
N ALA A 71 16.65 6.62 7.26
CA ALA A 71 17.65 7.56 6.80
C ALA A 71 18.96 7.46 7.64
N PRO A 72 20.08 8.09 7.24
CA PRO A 72 20.32 8.71 5.94
C PRO A 72 20.80 7.66 4.93
N LYS A 73 20.29 7.79 3.71
CA LYS A 73 20.81 7.13 2.52
C LYS A 73 21.35 8.21 1.58
N PRO A 74 22.26 7.87 0.65
CA PRO A 74 22.74 8.82 -0.35
C PRO A 74 21.59 9.31 -1.25
N GLU A 75 21.80 10.42 -1.97
CA GLU A 75 20.88 10.92 -3.00
C GLU A 75 20.46 9.80 -3.97
N ASP A 76 19.22 9.85 -4.45
CA ASP A 76 18.62 8.85 -5.35
C ASP A 76 18.61 7.43 -4.76
N ASN A 77 18.57 7.29 -3.43
CA ASN A 77 18.43 5.97 -2.82
C ASN A 77 17.07 5.35 -3.07
N GLU A 78 17.05 4.03 -3.19
CA GLU A 78 15.82 3.25 -3.30
C GLU A 78 15.74 2.22 -2.18
N GLN A 79 14.58 2.14 -1.54
CA GLN A 79 14.27 1.15 -0.51
C GLN A 79 12.93 0.49 -0.80
N PHE A 80 12.93 -0.83 -0.91
CA PHE A 80 11.69 -1.59 -0.98
C PHE A 80 10.97 -1.61 0.38
N PHE A 81 9.67 -1.33 0.33
CA PHE A 81 8.75 -1.53 1.45
C PHE A 81 7.62 -2.48 1.03
N GLY A 82 7.28 -3.41 1.91
CA GLY A 82 6.14 -4.29 1.70
C GLY A 82 5.57 -4.81 3.01
N ILE A 83 4.24 -4.95 3.04
CA ILE A 83 3.49 -5.55 4.15
C ILE A 83 2.52 -6.60 3.63
N ILE A 84 2.37 -7.67 4.41
CA ILE A 84 1.30 -8.66 4.29
C ILE A 84 0.70 -8.77 5.69
N GLY A 85 -0.60 -8.51 5.81
CA GLY A 85 -1.20 -8.30 7.13
C GLY A 85 -2.70 -8.55 7.16
N ALA A 86 -3.33 -8.08 8.23
CA ALA A 86 -4.78 -8.13 8.36
C ALA A 86 -5.44 -7.30 7.25
N PRO A 87 -6.64 -7.67 6.76
CA PRO A 87 -7.36 -6.89 5.75
C PRO A 87 -7.48 -5.40 6.11
N PHE A 88 -6.93 -4.51 5.27
CA PHE A 88 -6.97 -3.06 5.45
C PHE A 88 -7.55 -2.34 4.24
N THR A 89 -8.16 -1.19 4.44
CA THR A 89 -8.64 -0.30 3.35
C THR A 89 -7.87 1.01 3.28
N SER A 90 -6.94 1.24 4.20
CA SER A 90 -6.00 2.35 4.11
C SER A 90 -4.64 2.01 4.70
N ILE A 91 -3.59 2.54 4.08
CA ILE A 91 -2.25 2.62 4.64
C ILE A 91 -1.79 4.08 4.62
N THR A 92 -1.31 4.55 5.77
CA THR A 92 -0.82 5.92 5.95
C THR A 92 0.66 5.89 6.24
N PHE A 93 1.43 6.64 5.48
CA PHE A 93 2.85 6.89 5.74
C PHE A 93 2.99 8.22 6.48
N THR A 94 3.86 8.26 7.49
CA THR A 94 4.10 9.46 8.31
C THR A 94 5.59 9.73 8.43
N ARG A 95 5.95 11.00 8.21
CA ARG A 95 7.31 11.52 8.35
C ARG A 95 7.37 12.58 9.45
N ASP A 96 8.48 12.62 10.16
CA ASP A 96 8.67 13.58 11.25
C ASP A 96 9.20 14.95 10.77
N THR A 97 9.75 15.01 9.55
CA THR A 97 10.32 16.23 8.95
C THR A 97 9.70 16.47 7.57
N GLN A 98 9.39 17.73 7.25
CA GLN A 98 8.64 18.11 6.04
C GLN A 98 9.53 18.60 4.89
N ASP A 99 10.84 18.70 5.14
CA ASP A 99 11.80 19.35 4.23
C ASP A 99 12.33 18.42 3.13
N ASP A 100 11.89 17.15 3.12
CA ASP A 100 12.32 16.14 2.16
C ASP A 100 11.29 15.87 1.05
N GLY A 101 11.74 15.36 -0.10
CA GLY A 101 10.92 14.82 -1.16
C GLY A 101 10.88 13.31 -1.09
N ILE A 102 9.71 12.71 -0.88
CA ILE A 102 9.56 11.25 -0.87
C ILE A 102 8.87 10.83 -2.15
N ILE A 103 9.45 9.87 -2.86
CA ILE A 103 8.84 9.27 -4.04
C ILE A 103 8.35 7.86 -3.69
N PHE A 104 7.09 7.58 -3.99
CA PHE A 104 6.58 6.21 -4.03
C PHE A 104 6.51 5.76 -5.47
N ASP A 105 7.36 4.80 -5.84
CA ASP A 105 7.42 4.18 -7.14
C ASP A 105 6.92 2.73 -7.08
N GLU A 106 6.44 2.20 -8.20
CA GLU A 106 5.90 0.84 -8.34
C GLU A 106 4.98 0.39 -7.18
N VAL A 107 3.85 1.07 -7.02
CA VAL A 107 2.89 0.70 -5.97
C VAL A 107 2.17 -0.60 -6.35
N TYR A 108 2.36 -1.65 -5.54
CA TYR A 108 1.68 -2.94 -5.64
C TYR A 108 0.67 -3.09 -4.50
N TYR A 109 -0.51 -3.65 -4.80
CA TYR A 109 -1.51 -4.02 -3.78
C TYR A 109 -2.27 -5.26 -4.21
N ARG A 110 -2.74 -6.04 -3.23
CA ARG A 110 -3.49 -7.27 -3.47
C ARG A 110 -4.78 -7.32 -2.67
N ALA A 111 -5.89 -7.47 -3.37
CA ALA A 111 -7.21 -7.61 -2.75
C ALA A 111 -7.31 -8.91 -1.96
N VAL A 112 -8.05 -8.87 -0.85
CA VAL A 112 -8.48 -10.08 -0.13
C VAL A 112 -9.48 -10.83 -1.03
N PRO A 113 -9.24 -12.11 -1.37
CA PRO A 113 -10.24 -12.90 -2.08
C PRO A 113 -11.54 -12.92 -1.27
N GLU A 114 -12.68 -12.62 -1.90
CA GLU A 114 -13.97 -12.68 -1.23
C GLU A 114 -14.17 -14.06 -0.60
N SER A 115 -14.38 -14.09 0.72
CA SER A 115 -14.48 -15.33 1.48
C SER A 115 -15.79 -16.06 1.15
N GLY A 116 -15.81 -16.85 0.08
CA GLY A 116 -16.68 -18.02 -0.08
C GLY A 116 -18.20 -17.85 0.04
N ALA A 117 -18.77 -16.64 0.07
CA ALA A 117 -20.23 -16.45 0.11
C ALA A 117 -20.92 -17.14 -1.09
N ILE A 118 -20.23 -17.24 -2.23
CA ILE A 118 -20.63 -18.04 -3.39
C ILE A 118 -20.60 -19.55 -3.09
N ALA A 119 -19.63 -20.04 -2.33
CA ALA A 119 -19.53 -21.45 -1.95
C ALA A 119 -20.69 -21.87 -1.00
N LEU A 120 -21.07 -21.01 -0.04
CA LEU A 120 -22.23 -21.24 0.83
C LEU A 120 -23.56 -21.20 0.08
N GLY A 121 -23.71 -20.30 -0.90
CA GLY A 121 -24.86 -20.27 -1.80
C GLY A 121 -25.00 -21.55 -2.63
N CYS A 122 -23.90 -22.08 -3.16
CA CYS A 122 -23.89 -23.33 -3.93
C CYS A 122 -24.27 -24.56 -3.07
N VAL A 123 -23.80 -24.66 -1.83
CA VAL A 123 -24.16 -25.78 -0.93
C VAL A 123 -25.64 -25.69 -0.52
N ALA A 124 -26.15 -24.49 -0.25
CA ALA A 124 -27.56 -24.28 0.06
C ALA A 124 -28.48 -24.65 -1.13
N ALA A 125 -28.10 -24.27 -2.36
CA ALA A 125 -28.86 -24.59 -3.56
C ALA A 125 -28.94 -26.10 -3.84
N VAL A 126 -27.83 -26.82 -3.64
CA VAL A 126 -27.80 -28.30 -3.80
C VAL A 126 -28.63 -28.99 -2.71
N GLY A 127 -28.57 -28.52 -1.46
CA GLY A 127 -29.37 -29.06 -0.37
C GLY A 127 -30.88 -28.90 -0.58
N ILE A 128 -31.31 -27.73 -1.08
CA ILE A 128 -32.73 -27.46 -1.38
C ILE A 128 -33.21 -28.30 -2.57
N ALA A 129 -32.37 -28.46 -3.60
CA ALA A 129 -32.70 -29.28 -4.77
C ALA A 129 -32.88 -30.76 -4.40
N ASP A 130 -32.03 -31.34 -3.54
CA ASP A 130 -32.17 -32.74 -3.09
C ASP A 130 -33.42 -32.95 -2.21
N MET A 131 -33.70 -32.03 -1.28
CA MET A 131 -34.90 -32.08 -0.44
C MET A 131 -36.20 -32.01 -1.26
N SER A 132 -36.22 -31.21 -2.34
CA SER A 132 -37.41 -31.07 -3.20
C SER A 132 -37.74 -32.35 -3.99
N ARG A 133 -36.74 -33.18 -4.32
CA ARG A 133 -36.95 -34.45 -5.05
C ARG A 133 -37.46 -35.56 -4.14
N ARG A 134 -37.05 -35.60 -2.86
CA ARG A 134 -37.47 -36.64 -1.91
C ARG A 134 -38.94 -36.55 -1.50
N ARG A 135 -39.56 -35.36 -1.57
CA ARG A 135 -40.98 -35.16 -1.22
C ARG A 135 -41.97 -35.53 -2.33
N ARG A 136 -41.50 -35.87 -3.54
CA ARG A 136 -42.35 -36.22 -4.70
C ARG A 136 -42.42 -37.72 -5.00
N LYS A 137 -41.78 -38.56 -4.17
CA LYS A 137 -41.97 -40.01 -4.14
C LYS A 137 -42.76 -40.38 -2.91
#